data_AF-A0AAV6UV75-F1
#
_entry.id   AF-A0AAV6UV75-F1
#
_cell.length_a   1.000
_cell.length_b   1.000
_cell.length_c   1.000
_cell.angle_alpha   90.00
_cell.angle_beta   90.00
_cell.angle_gamma   90.00
#
_symmetry.space_group_name_H-M   'P 1'
#
loop_
_entity.id
_entity.type
_entity.pdbx_description
1 polymer ?
#
loop_
_entity_poly.entity_id
_entity_poly.type
_entity_poly.pdbx_seq_one_letter_code
_entity_poly.pdbx_strand_id
1 'polypeptide(L)'
;MLQMIAFCLLAAVYGERNQMPDCPNPLSCNVPLPMNSEVEEFCTDRLGFMIKNRCCSDINTLIGLDLRHCGITKLNITYPVFSDLEILDLRENNFEKFSSSDLTGLLNLVELYLPKHLPCPGGPNCWNESNNMTKCSGQRDPCTSLNISCGEPENAHCIHTGPGSAKCECQPGYFGYKCLNEGEFPVTGFTLGVILPTIVLSVALWFIQGRDPYKQQGNVGQSF
;
A
#
# COMPACT_ATOMS: atom_id res chain seq x y z
N MET A 1 2.59 -35.15 29.92
CA MET A 1 2.80 -33.70 29.66
C MET A 1 4.24 -33.33 29.31
N LEU A 2 5.29 -34.03 29.78
CA LEU A 2 6.68 -33.71 29.44
C LEU A 2 7.13 -34.13 28.02
N GLN A 3 6.45 -35.07 27.35
CA GLN A 3 6.86 -35.54 26.02
C GLN A 3 6.37 -34.67 24.84
N MET A 4 5.37 -33.81 25.06
CA MET A 4 4.85 -32.91 24.01
C MET A 4 5.72 -31.66 23.81
N ILE A 5 6.47 -31.25 24.84
CA ILE A 5 7.32 -30.06 24.80
C ILE A 5 8.60 -30.34 23.98
N ALA A 6 9.11 -31.57 24.02
CA ALA A 6 10.30 -31.98 23.26
C ALA A 6 10.05 -31.99 21.73
N PHE A 7 8.84 -32.30 21.29
CA PHE A 7 8.47 -32.26 19.86
C PHE A 7 8.29 -30.84 19.32
N CYS A 8 7.81 -29.89 20.14
CA CYS A 8 7.77 -28.47 19.77
C CYS A 8 9.17 -27.85 19.64
N LEU A 9 10.12 -28.25 20.48
CA LEU A 9 11.50 -27.74 20.40
C LEU A 9 12.29 -28.34 19.23
N LEU A 10 11.99 -29.58 18.81
CA LEU A 10 12.60 -30.18 17.61
C LEU A 10 11.98 -29.64 16.31
N ALA A 11 10.70 -29.26 16.30
CA ALA A 11 10.08 -28.60 15.16
C ALA A 11 10.58 -27.15 14.96
N ALA A 12 11.04 -26.47 16.03
CA ALA A 12 11.65 -25.15 15.93
C ALA A 12 13.11 -25.18 15.43
N VAL A 13 13.77 -26.35 15.45
CA VAL A 13 15.17 -26.53 15.00
C VAL A 13 15.25 -27.18 13.62
N TYR A 14 14.17 -27.81 13.13
CA TYR A 14 14.07 -28.31 11.77
C TYR A 14 13.73 -27.19 10.78
N GLY A 15 14.75 -26.39 10.47
CA GLY A 15 14.93 -25.65 9.22
C GLY A 15 13.70 -24.98 8.63
N GLU A 16 13.55 -23.68 8.87
CA GLU A 16 13.18 -22.80 7.77
C GLU A 16 14.20 -23.05 6.66
N ARG A 17 13.84 -23.86 5.67
CA ARG A 17 14.46 -23.70 4.36
C ARG A 17 14.23 -22.24 4.00
N ASN A 18 15.29 -21.53 3.64
CA ASN A 18 15.23 -20.24 2.97
C ASN A 18 14.38 -20.43 1.69
N GLN A 19 13.07 -20.34 1.83
CA GLN A 19 12.14 -20.46 0.74
C GLN A 19 11.88 -19.03 0.30
N MET A 20 12.65 -18.63 -0.71
CA MET A 20 12.54 -17.34 -1.37
C MET A 20 11.06 -16.99 -1.56
N PRO A 21 10.62 -15.76 -1.21
CA PRO A 21 9.25 -15.34 -1.42
C PRO A 21 8.90 -15.58 -2.89
N ASP A 22 7.86 -16.38 -3.12
CA ASP A 22 7.25 -16.43 -4.44
C ASP A 22 6.81 -15.00 -4.80
N CYS A 23 7.06 -14.60 -6.05
CA CYS A 23 6.56 -13.35 -6.60
C CYS A 23 5.13 -13.12 -6.11
N PRO A 24 4.82 -11.98 -5.47
CA PRO A 24 3.49 -11.76 -4.94
C PRO A 24 2.43 -11.99 -6.02
N ASN A 25 1.48 -12.87 -5.71
CA ASN A 25 0.39 -13.23 -6.62
C ASN A 25 -0.62 -12.11 -7.00
N PRO A 26 -0.69 -10.89 -6.41
CA PRO A 26 -1.67 -9.92 -6.90
C PRO A 26 -1.29 -9.26 -8.24
N LEU A 27 -0.11 -9.51 -8.80
CA LEU A 27 0.26 -8.99 -10.12
C LEU A 27 0.23 -10.12 -11.16
N SER A 28 -0.96 -10.36 -11.70
CA SER A 28 -1.20 -11.33 -12.78
C SER A 28 -0.54 -10.84 -14.07
N CYS A 29 0.77 -11.08 -14.20
CA CYS A 29 1.48 -10.93 -15.46
C CYS A 29 1.81 -12.31 -16.01
N ASN A 30 0.97 -12.81 -16.91
CA ASN A 30 1.14 -14.13 -17.52
C ASN A 30 2.13 -14.12 -18.71
N VAL A 31 2.86 -13.02 -18.89
CA VAL A 31 3.83 -12.84 -19.97
C VAL A 31 5.22 -13.20 -19.44
N PRO A 32 6.05 -13.95 -20.20
CA PRO A 32 7.44 -14.21 -19.83
C PRO A 32 8.24 -12.93 -19.62
N LEU A 33 9.33 -12.99 -18.86
CA LEU A 33 10.24 -11.86 -18.69
C LEU A 33 10.71 -11.33 -20.07
N PRO A 34 10.68 -10.02 -20.34
CA PRO A 34 11.12 -9.46 -21.61
C PRO A 34 12.63 -9.62 -21.79
N MET A 35 13.08 -9.74 -23.04
CA MET A 35 14.52 -9.62 -23.35
C MET A 35 15.01 -8.21 -22.99
N ASN A 36 16.12 -8.12 -22.25
CA ASN A 36 16.69 -6.88 -21.71
C ASN A 36 15.78 -6.23 -20.64
N SER A 37 15.43 -7.00 -19.62
CA SER A 37 14.79 -6.44 -18.43
C SER A 37 15.82 -5.65 -17.61
N GLU A 38 15.51 -4.38 -17.34
CA GLU A 38 16.34 -3.53 -16.49
C GLU A 38 16.35 -4.06 -15.05
N VAL A 39 15.25 -4.68 -14.62
CA VAL A 39 15.12 -5.32 -13.31
C VAL A 39 16.02 -6.54 -13.23
N GLU A 40 16.11 -7.34 -14.29
CA GLU A 40 17.04 -8.47 -14.36
C GLU A 40 18.49 -8.01 -14.30
N GLU A 41 18.86 -7.02 -15.12
CA GLU A 41 20.21 -6.43 -15.11
C GLU A 41 20.57 -5.92 -13.72
N PHE A 42 19.71 -5.09 -13.12
CA PHE A 42 19.84 -4.59 -11.75
C PHE A 42 20.01 -5.72 -10.72
N CYS A 43 19.26 -6.82 -10.89
CA CYS A 43 19.32 -7.95 -9.99
C CYS A 43 20.64 -8.71 -10.08
N THR A 44 21.11 -8.94 -11.30
CA THR A 44 22.31 -9.75 -11.56
C THR A 44 23.62 -9.03 -11.24
N ASP A 45 23.61 -7.69 -11.22
CA ASP A 45 24.77 -6.87 -10.89
C ASP A 45 25.14 -6.95 -9.39
N ARG A 46 24.20 -7.35 -8.52
CA ARG A 46 24.39 -7.39 -7.06
C ARG A 46 24.53 -8.81 -6.53
N LEU A 47 25.58 -9.03 -5.74
CA LEU A 47 25.80 -10.32 -5.07
C LEU A 47 24.70 -10.59 -4.04
N GLY A 48 24.09 -11.78 -4.12
CA GLY A 48 23.07 -12.24 -3.18
C GLY A 48 21.63 -12.05 -3.66
N PHE A 49 21.43 -11.22 -4.69
CA PHE A 49 20.11 -11.02 -5.28
C PHE A 49 19.82 -12.14 -6.29
N MET A 50 18.55 -12.53 -6.37
CA MET A 50 18.10 -13.57 -7.29
C MET A 50 16.88 -13.11 -8.06
N ILE A 51 16.92 -13.36 -9.37
CA ILE A 51 15.78 -13.17 -10.25
C ILE A 51 14.95 -14.46 -10.29
N LYS A 52 13.65 -14.34 -10.06
CA LYS A 52 12.68 -15.41 -10.27
C LYS A 52 11.48 -14.86 -11.04
N ASN A 53 11.25 -15.38 -12.24
CA ASN A 53 10.27 -14.84 -13.19
C ASN A 53 10.52 -13.36 -13.48
N ARG A 54 9.78 -12.47 -12.81
CA ARG A 54 9.80 -11.01 -12.97
C ARG A 54 10.17 -10.27 -11.70
N CYS A 55 10.49 -11.01 -10.64
CA CYS A 55 10.82 -10.45 -9.33
C CYS A 55 12.31 -10.63 -9.07
N CYS A 56 12.95 -9.52 -8.72
CA CYS A 56 14.26 -9.54 -8.09
C CYS A 56 14.07 -9.53 -6.58
N SER A 57 14.69 -10.48 -5.88
CA SER A 57 14.59 -10.60 -4.43
C SER A 57 15.96 -10.79 -3.79
N ASP A 58 16.10 -10.25 -2.59
CA ASP A 58 17.23 -10.48 -1.69
C ASP A 58 16.77 -11.34 -0.52
N ILE A 59 17.28 -12.56 -0.39
CA ILE A 59 16.90 -13.58 0.62
C ILE A 59 15.36 -13.72 0.79
N ASN A 60 14.72 -12.81 1.53
CA ASN A 60 13.29 -12.76 1.83
C ASN A 60 12.57 -11.43 1.49
N THR A 61 13.24 -10.50 0.82
CA THR A 61 12.72 -9.16 0.51
C THR A 61 12.56 -8.98 -1.00
N LEU A 62 11.44 -8.39 -1.43
CA LEU A 62 11.21 -8.06 -2.84
C LEU A 62 11.87 -6.71 -3.15
N ILE A 63 12.92 -6.74 -3.98
CA ILE A 63 13.74 -5.56 -4.30
C ILE A 63 13.38 -4.97 -5.67
N GLY A 64 13.01 -5.81 -6.62
CA GLY A 64 12.71 -5.36 -7.98
C GLY A 64 11.53 -6.07 -8.60
N LEU A 65 10.80 -5.35 -9.46
CA LEU A 65 9.61 -5.89 -10.12
C LEU A 65 9.48 -5.40 -11.55
N ASP A 66 9.46 -6.34 -12.50
CA ASP A 66 9.23 -6.07 -13.92
C ASP A 66 7.77 -6.35 -14.30
N LEU A 67 7.00 -5.29 -14.49
CA LEU A 67 5.61 -5.34 -14.95
C LEU A 67 5.46 -4.87 -16.40
N ARG A 68 6.53 -4.92 -17.18
CA ARG A 68 6.51 -4.51 -18.58
C ARG A 68 5.64 -5.46 -19.40
N HIS A 69 4.80 -4.89 -20.27
CA HIS A 69 3.85 -5.60 -21.14
C HIS A 69 2.79 -6.45 -20.39
N CYS A 70 2.39 -6.05 -19.18
CA CYS A 70 1.40 -6.81 -18.41
C CYS A 70 -0.06 -6.37 -18.67
N GLY A 71 -0.30 -5.40 -19.56
CA GLY A 71 -1.65 -4.91 -19.89
C GLY A 71 -2.33 -4.16 -18.74
N ILE A 72 -1.54 -3.56 -17.86
CA ILE A 72 -2.03 -2.88 -16.66
C ILE A 72 -2.65 -1.54 -17.05
N THR A 73 -3.88 -1.30 -16.61
CA THR A 73 -4.58 -0.01 -16.76
C THR A 73 -4.62 0.80 -15.47
N LYS A 74 -4.51 0.13 -14.32
CA LYS A 74 -4.47 0.70 -12.97
C LYS A 74 -3.45 -0.06 -12.13
N LEU A 75 -2.53 0.66 -11.50
CA LEU A 75 -1.50 0.07 -10.66
C LEU A 75 -2.07 -0.27 -9.28
N ASN A 76 -1.74 -1.46 -8.75
CA ASN A 76 -2.13 -1.89 -7.41
C ASN A 76 -0.92 -2.45 -6.65
N ILE A 77 -0.18 -1.56 -5.99
CA ILE A 77 1.06 -1.88 -5.27
C ILE A 77 1.07 -1.34 -3.83
N THR A 78 -0.11 -1.15 -3.22
CA THR A 78 -0.25 -0.63 -1.85
C THR A 78 0.04 -1.64 -0.76
N TYR A 79 0.47 -2.86 -1.10
CA TYR A 79 0.77 -3.90 -0.12
C TYR A 79 2.14 -3.68 0.54
N PRO A 80 2.28 -3.98 1.85
CA PRO A 80 3.55 -3.85 2.56
C PRO A 80 4.72 -4.62 1.93
N VAL A 81 4.45 -5.68 1.16
CA VAL A 81 5.49 -6.45 0.46
C VAL A 81 6.29 -5.62 -0.57
N PHE A 82 5.79 -4.44 -0.97
CA PHE A 82 6.45 -3.56 -1.93
C PHE A 82 7.21 -2.40 -1.27
N SER A 83 7.24 -2.27 0.07
CA SER A 83 7.89 -1.13 0.75
C SER A 83 9.38 -1.03 0.47
N ASP A 84 10.03 -2.17 0.24
CA ASP A 84 11.47 -2.30 0.02
C ASP A 84 11.86 -2.32 -1.46
N LEU A 85 10.91 -2.03 -2.35
CA LEU A 85 11.16 -2.03 -3.78
C LEU A 85 12.11 -0.89 -4.17
N GLU A 86 13.26 -1.24 -4.74
CA GLU A 86 14.27 -0.30 -5.26
C GLU A 86 14.09 -0.04 -6.77
N ILE A 87 13.59 -1.02 -7.54
CA ILE A 87 13.40 -0.88 -8.99
C ILE A 87 12.02 -1.37 -9.44
N LEU A 88 11.33 -0.56 -10.26
CA LEU A 88 10.02 -0.88 -10.80
C LEU A 88 9.95 -0.53 -12.29
N ASP A 89 9.62 -1.52 -13.13
CA ASP A 89 9.40 -1.31 -14.57
C ASP A 89 7.92 -1.45 -14.94
N LEU A 90 7.31 -0.33 -15.32
CA LEU A 90 5.92 -0.22 -15.77
C LEU A 90 5.79 0.06 -17.28
N ARG A 91 6.89 0.04 -18.03
CA ARG A 91 6.88 0.38 -19.47
C ARG A 91 5.90 -0.51 -20.23
N GLU A 92 5.45 -0.03 -21.38
CA GLU A 92 4.61 -0.82 -22.30
C GLU A 92 3.27 -1.28 -21.70
N ASN A 93 2.75 -0.53 -20.73
CA ASN A 93 1.38 -0.64 -20.23
C ASN A 93 0.56 0.58 -20.68
N ASN A 94 -0.76 0.44 -20.70
CA ASN A 94 -1.69 1.47 -21.15
C ASN A 94 -2.51 2.01 -19.97
N PHE A 95 -1.87 2.81 -19.12
CA PHE A 95 -2.55 3.43 -17.97
C PHE A 95 -3.55 4.49 -18.44
N GLU A 96 -4.80 4.36 -18.01
CA GLU A 96 -5.82 5.41 -18.25
C GLU A 96 -5.57 6.63 -17.36
N LYS A 97 -5.13 6.38 -16.13
CA LYS A 97 -4.73 7.36 -15.12
C LYS A 97 -3.56 6.78 -14.33
N PHE A 98 -2.55 7.61 -14.12
CA PHE A 98 -1.40 7.29 -13.29
C PHE A 98 -0.99 8.55 -12.54
N SER A 99 -0.88 8.44 -11.22
CA SER A 99 -0.45 9.55 -10.37
C SER A 99 0.50 9.09 -9.26
N SER A 100 1.17 10.06 -8.64
CA SER A 100 2.09 9.81 -7.53
C SER A 100 1.44 9.08 -6.35
N SER A 101 0.11 9.18 -6.20
CA SER A 101 -0.67 8.41 -5.22
C SER A 101 -0.58 6.89 -5.42
N ASP A 102 -0.44 6.43 -6.67
CA ASP A 102 -0.38 4.99 -7.00
C ASP A 102 0.94 4.34 -6.57
N LEU A 103 1.93 5.17 -6.23
CA LEU A 103 3.25 4.78 -5.77
C LEU A 103 3.46 5.07 -4.27
N THR A 104 2.39 5.42 -3.55
CA THR A 104 2.47 5.67 -2.11
C THR A 104 3.00 4.44 -1.38
N GLY A 105 3.97 4.63 -0.49
CA GLY A 105 4.63 3.57 0.26
C GLY A 105 5.96 3.09 -0.36
N LEU A 106 6.25 3.44 -1.62
CA LEU A 106 7.52 3.10 -2.27
C LEU A 106 8.64 4.08 -1.88
N LEU A 107 9.01 4.10 -0.60
CA LEU A 107 10.00 5.05 -0.08
C LEU A 107 11.42 4.75 -0.55
N ASN A 108 11.73 3.48 -0.81
CA ASN A 108 13.08 3.02 -1.19
C ASN A 108 13.30 2.97 -2.71
N LEU A 109 12.34 3.46 -3.51
CA LEU A 109 12.42 3.38 -4.97
C LEU A 109 13.56 4.25 -5.51
N VAL A 110 14.54 3.60 -6.14
CA VAL A 110 15.70 4.23 -6.76
C VAL A 110 15.44 4.46 -8.24
N GLU A 111 14.92 3.44 -8.94
CA GLU A 111 14.67 3.48 -10.37
C GLU A 111 13.22 3.15 -10.73
N LEU A 112 12.59 4.06 -11.46
CA LEU A 112 11.23 3.90 -11.95
C LEU A 112 11.21 4.05 -13.47
N TYR A 113 10.73 3.03 -14.16
CA TYR A 113 10.55 3.05 -15.60
C TYR A 113 9.07 3.15 -15.95
N LEU A 114 8.69 4.17 -16.70
CA LEU A 114 7.30 4.52 -17.05
C LEU A 114 7.08 4.49 -18.56
N PRO A 115 5.86 4.22 -19.05
CA PRO A 115 5.50 4.47 -20.44
C PRO A 115 5.89 5.87 -20.93
N LYS A 116 6.33 5.98 -22.19
CA LYS A 116 6.91 7.21 -22.78
C LYS A 116 6.06 8.49 -22.65
N HIS A 117 4.74 8.34 -22.53
CA HIS A 117 3.81 9.46 -22.44
C HIS A 117 3.58 9.94 -20.99
N LEU A 118 4.07 9.20 -20.00
CA LEU A 118 3.92 9.54 -18.58
C LEU A 118 5.18 10.24 -18.07
N PRO A 119 5.04 11.43 -17.47
CA PRO A 119 6.15 12.11 -16.83
C PRO A 119 6.52 11.44 -15.49
N CYS A 120 7.73 11.71 -15.02
CA CYS A 120 8.13 11.32 -13.67
C CYS A 120 7.21 11.97 -12.61
N PRO A 121 6.71 11.19 -11.63
CA PRO A 121 5.88 11.69 -10.54
C PRO A 121 6.57 12.85 -9.79
N GLY A 122 5.82 13.91 -9.49
CA GLY A 122 6.37 15.11 -8.82
C GLY A 122 7.24 16.01 -9.71
N GLY A 123 7.41 15.66 -11.00
CA GLY A 123 8.21 16.42 -11.95
C GLY A 123 9.72 16.28 -11.74
N PRO A 124 10.54 17.00 -12.54
CA PRO A 124 11.99 16.80 -12.58
C PRO A 124 12.71 17.17 -11.27
N ASN A 125 12.09 17.99 -10.40
CA ASN A 125 12.69 18.38 -9.12
C ASN A 125 12.69 17.24 -8.09
N CYS A 126 11.76 16.29 -8.20
CA CYS A 126 11.64 15.15 -7.30
C CYS A 126 12.58 13.99 -7.65
N TRP A 127 13.46 14.16 -8.64
CA TRP A 127 14.37 13.11 -9.13
C TRP A 127 15.76 13.69 -9.38
N ASN A 128 16.81 12.89 -9.17
CA ASN A 128 18.18 13.26 -9.53
C ASN A 128 18.35 13.30 -11.05
N GLU A 129 17.87 12.26 -11.70
CA GLU A 129 17.92 12.11 -13.15
C GLU A 129 16.52 11.76 -13.65
N SER A 130 15.94 12.65 -14.45
CA SER A 130 14.75 12.37 -15.22
C SER A 130 15.13 12.52 -16.69
N ASN A 131 15.26 11.39 -17.39
CA ASN A 131 15.47 11.46 -18.84
C ASN A 131 14.13 11.70 -19.53
N ASN A 132 14.16 12.31 -20.72
CA ASN A 132 12.95 12.70 -21.45
C ASN A 132 12.08 11.52 -21.94
N MET A 133 12.38 10.26 -21.59
CA MET A 133 11.80 9.17 -22.38
C MET A 133 11.51 7.84 -21.72
N THR A 134 11.65 7.64 -20.40
CA THR A 134 10.95 6.57 -19.63
C THR A 134 11.54 6.37 -18.23
N LYS A 135 12.73 6.88 -17.90
CA LYS A 135 13.44 6.57 -16.63
C LYS A 135 13.45 7.76 -15.66
N CYS A 136 13.06 7.49 -14.43
CA CYS A 136 13.18 8.37 -13.28
C CYS A 136 14.13 7.71 -12.28
N SER A 137 15.24 8.37 -11.95
CA SER A 137 16.29 7.82 -11.09
C SER A 137 16.65 8.76 -9.95
N GLY A 138 16.91 8.16 -8.78
CA GLY A 138 17.29 8.85 -7.56
C GLY A 138 16.17 9.74 -7.05
N GLN A 139 15.10 9.13 -6.56
CA GLN A 139 14.00 9.84 -5.90
C GLN A 139 14.54 10.79 -4.83
N ARG A 140 14.03 12.02 -4.83
CA ARG A 140 14.26 13.02 -3.78
C ARG A 140 13.03 13.20 -2.94
N ASP A 141 13.23 13.66 -1.71
CA ASP A 141 12.16 14.04 -0.81
C ASP A 141 11.38 15.25 -1.40
N PRO A 142 10.07 15.09 -1.73
CA PRO A 142 9.22 16.16 -2.21
C PRO A 142 9.05 17.29 -1.18
N CYS A 143 9.12 17.01 0.12
CA CYS A 143 9.01 18.04 1.15
C CYS A 143 10.10 19.09 1.02
N THR A 144 11.34 18.66 0.78
CA THR A 144 12.49 19.55 0.57
C THR A 144 12.59 20.06 -0.86
N SER A 145 12.43 19.18 -1.86
CA SER A 145 12.60 19.55 -3.27
C SER A 145 11.52 20.48 -3.82
N LEU A 146 10.29 20.41 -3.30
CA LEU A 146 9.19 21.30 -3.66
C LEU A 146 8.94 22.39 -2.61
N ASN A 147 9.73 22.46 -1.54
CA ASN A 147 9.55 23.39 -0.41
C ASN A 147 8.10 23.40 0.11
N ILE A 148 7.55 22.22 0.39
CA ILE A 148 6.15 22.09 0.81
C ILE A 148 6.00 22.63 2.23
N SER A 149 5.20 23.69 2.36
CA SER A 149 4.75 24.20 3.66
C SER A 149 3.39 23.62 4.02
N CYS A 150 3.25 23.16 5.26
CA CYS A 150 1.99 22.62 5.78
C CYS A 150 1.02 23.68 6.29
N GLY A 151 1.30 24.97 5.99
CA GLY A 151 0.50 26.11 6.38
C GLY A 151 0.70 26.52 7.83
N GLU A 152 -0.06 27.53 8.27
CA GLU A 152 -0.09 28.01 9.65
C GLU A 152 -1.27 27.37 10.41
N PRO A 153 -1.11 27.03 11.71
CA PRO A 153 0.11 27.12 12.53
C PRO A 153 1.16 26.05 12.19
N GLU A 154 2.42 26.27 12.60
CA GLU A 154 3.57 25.35 12.38
C GLU A 154 3.50 24.03 13.17
N ASN A 155 2.30 23.61 13.58
CA ASN A 155 2.06 22.38 14.33
C ASN A 155 1.94 21.14 13.42
N ALA A 156 2.25 21.29 12.14
CA ALA A 156 2.27 20.24 11.14
C ALA A 156 3.62 20.21 10.45
N HIS A 157 4.08 19.01 10.10
CA HIS A 157 5.32 18.80 9.37
C HIS A 157 5.04 18.01 8.10
N CYS A 158 5.82 18.28 7.06
CA CYS A 158 5.74 17.55 5.82
C CYS A 158 6.48 16.21 5.96
N ILE A 159 5.87 15.15 5.45
CA ILE A 159 6.50 13.84 5.36
C ILE A 159 6.44 13.28 3.94
N HIS A 160 7.56 12.69 3.51
CA HIS A 160 7.68 11.94 2.27
C HIS A 160 6.88 10.65 2.35
N THR A 161 6.07 10.38 1.32
CA THR A 161 5.18 9.20 1.29
C THR A 161 5.39 8.33 0.06
N GLY A 162 6.28 8.72 -0.85
CA GLY A 162 6.59 7.98 -2.07
C GLY A 162 6.89 8.92 -3.25
N PRO A 163 7.11 8.38 -4.45
CA PRO A 163 7.62 9.15 -5.58
C PRO A 163 6.73 10.33 -5.96
N GLY A 164 7.24 11.55 -5.74
CA GLY A 164 6.49 12.78 -5.97
C GLY A 164 5.27 12.97 -5.07
N SER A 165 5.19 12.25 -3.94
CA SER A 165 4.09 12.27 -2.98
C SER A 165 4.58 12.66 -1.60
N ALA A 166 3.96 13.70 -1.04
CA ALA A 166 4.15 14.10 0.34
C ALA A 166 2.79 14.42 0.98
N LYS A 167 2.73 14.28 2.31
CA LYS A 167 1.56 14.68 3.10
C LYS A 167 2.00 15.50 4.30
N CYS A 168 1.09 16.30 4.84
CA CYS A 168 1.29 17.00 6.09
C CYS A 168 0.71 16.18 7.24
N GLU A 169 1.51 15.96 8.27
CA GLU A 169 1.13 15.25 9.48
C GLU A 169 1.32 16.15 10.70
N CYS A 170 0.46 16.01 11.69
CA CYS A 170 0.58 16.78 12.92
C CYS A 170 1.86 16.40 13.67
N GLN A 171 2.48 17.41 14.28
CA GLN A 171 3.58 17.18 15.21
C GLN A 171 3.06 16.42 16.45
N PRO A 172 3.94 15.69 17.16
CA PRO A 172 3.58 15.01 18.39
C PRO A 172 2.91 15.98 19.39
N GLY A 173 1.77 15.57 19.94
CA GLY A 173 0.98 16.41 20.85
C GLY A 173 0.00 17.36 20.18
N TYR A 174 -0.16 17.31 18.86
CA TYR A 174 -1.21 18.02 18.13
C TYR A 174 -2.10 17.06 17.33
N PHE A 175 -3.39 17.37 17.22
CA PHE A 175 -4.33 16.54 16.47
C PHE A 175 -5.50 17.34 15.86
N GLY A 176 -6.25 16.66 14.99
CA GLY A 176 -7.46 17.19 14.36
C GLY A 176 -7.17 17.99 13.09
N TYR A 177 -8.20 18.68 12.60
CA TYR A 177 -8.10 19.46 11.37
C TYR A 177 -7.05 20.57 11.51
N LYS A 178 -6.06 20.58 10.60
CA LYS A 178 -4.92 21.51 10.60
C LYS A 178 -4.12 21.53 11.91
N CYS A 179 -4.16 20.47 12.71
CA CYS A 179 -3.36 20.34 13.93
C CYS A 179 -3.61 21.48 14.94
N LEU A 180 -4.86 21.93 15.04
CA LEU A 180 -5.26 23.05 15.91
C LEU A 180 -5.48 22.66 17.37
N ASN A 181 -5.65 21.37 17.67
CA ASN A 181 -5.91 20.91 19.04
C ASN A 181 -4.62 20.36 19.65
N GLU A 182 -4.38 20.69 20.91
CA GLU A 182 -3.27 20.18 21.71
C GLU A 182 -3.67 18.91 22.48
N GLY A 183 -2.70 18.04 22.71
CA GLY A 183 -2.85 16.76 23.39
C GLY A 183 -2.98 15.59 22.42
N GLU A 184 -3.62 14.53 22.88
CA GLU A 184 -3.92 13.34 22.07
C GLU A 184 -5.41 13.30 21.76
N PHE A 185 -5.75 12.82 20.55
CA PHE A 185 -7.15 12.67 20.18
C PHE A 185 -7.83 11.68 21.16
N PRO A 186 -8.98 12.02 21.78
CA PRO A 186 -9.65 11.17 22.76
C PRO A 186 -10.39 10.01 22.07
N VAL A 187 -9.62 9.05 21.54
CA VAL A 187 -10.12 7.88 20.77
C VAL A 187 -11.23 7.15 21.53
N THR A 188 -11.05 6.93 22.84
CA THR A 188 -12.04 6.23 23.68
C THR A 188 -13.37 6.98 23.77
N GLY A 189 -13.33 8.30 23.97
CA GLY A 189 -14.55 9.11 24.07
C GLY A 189 -15.30 9.13 22.74
N PHE A 190 -14.58 9.33 21.64
CA PHE A 190 -15.15 9.32 20.29
C PHE A 190 -15.77 7.96 19.93
N THR A 191 -15.03 6.88 20.16
CA THR A 191 -15.50 5.52 19.83
C THR A 191 -16.73 5.12 20.64
N LEU A 192 -16.75 5.36 21.96
CA LEU A 192 -17.94 5.11 22.78
C LEU A 192 -19.13 5.97 22.34
N GLY A 193 -18.87 7.25 22.00
CA GLY A 193 -19.88 8.17 21.50
C GLY A 193 -20.52 7.74 20.18
N VAL A 194 -19.80 6.99 19.33
CA VAL A 194 -20.35 6.44 18.07
C VAL A 194 -20.99 5.06 18.28
N ILE A 195 -20.35 4.18 19.04
CA ILE A 195 -20.78 2.78 19.23
C ILE A 195 -22.10 2.72 19.99
N LEU A 196 -22.23 3.44 21.11
CA LEU A 196 -23.42 3.33 21.97
C LEU A 196 -24.71 3.76 21.27
N PRO A 197 -24.79 4.93 20.60
CA PRO A 197 -25.99 5.31 19.85
C PRO A 197 -26.27 4.34 18.70
N THR A 198 -25.25 3.83 18.03
CA THR A 198 -25.41 2.87 16.93
C THR A 198 -26.06 1.57 17.42
N ILE A 199 -25.64 1.05 18.57
CA ILE A 199 -26.26 -0.13 19.20
C ILE A 199 -27.71 0.17 19.56
N VAL A 200 -27.97 1.29 20.24
CA VAL A 200 -29.33 1.67 20.67
C VAL A 200 -30.26 1.82 19.47
N LEU A 201 -29.82 2.51 18.41
CA LEU A 201 -30.59 2.68 17.18
C LEU A 201 -30.82 1.33 16.47
N SER A 202 -29.82 0.46 16.41
CA SER A 202 -29.95 -0.86 15.79
C SER A 202 -30.97 -1.72 16.53
N VAL A 203 -30.95 -1.71 17.86
CA VAL A 203 -31.92 -2.41 18.71
C VAL A 203 -33.31 -1.82 18.55
N ALA A 204 -33.46 -0.49 18.56
CA ALA A 204 -34.74 0.18 18.37
C ALA A 204 -35.34 -0.14 16.98
N LEU A 205 -34.53 -0.04 15.93
CA LEU A 205 -34.94 -0.40 14.57
C LEU A 205 -35.32 -1.87 14.46
N TRP A 206 -34.61 -2.78 15.13
CA TRP A 206 -34.98 -4.20 15.19
C TRP A 206 -36.37 -4.41 15.81
N PHE A 207 -36.72 -3.69 16.88
CA PHE A 207 -38.05 -3.79 17.49
C PHE A 207 -39.17 -3.15 16.68
N ILE A 208 -38.85 -2.12 15.88
CA ILE A 208 -39.81 -1.44 15.01
C ILE A 208 -40.04 -2.24 13.71
N GLN A 209 -38.97 -2.74 13.09
CA GLN A 209 -39.01 -3.47 11.81
C GLN A 209 -39.31 -4.96 11.98
N GLY A 210 -38.86 -5.58 13.08
CA GLY A 210 -39.16 -6.98 13.41
C GLY A 210 -40.61 -7.22 13.81
N ARG A 211 -41.38 -6.15 14.05
CA ARG A 211 -42.84 -6.19 14.07
C ARG A 211 -43.36 -6.05 12.65
N ASP A 212 -43.34 -7.16 11.91
CA ASP A 212 -44.04 -7.27 10.64
C ASP A 212 -45.56 -7.08 10.88
N PRO A 213 -46.18 -5.96 10.45
CA PRO A 213 -47.61 -5.74 10.68
C PRO A 213 -48.51 -6.74 9.93
N TYR A 214 -47.94 -7.52 9.01
CA TYR A 214 -48.67 -8.52 8.22
C TYR A 214 -48.83 -9.89 8.91
N LYS A 215 -48.20 -10.13 10.07
CA LYS A 215 -48.34 -11.41 10.80
C LYS A 215 -49.65 -11.56 11.60
N GLN A 216 -50.58 -10.61 11.52
CA GLN A 216 -51.89 -10.64 12.22
C GLN A 216 -53.08 -11.07 11.33
N GLN A 217 -52.90 -11.31 10.02
CA GLN A 217 -53.99 -11.67 9.11
C GLN A 217 -54.19 -13.19 8.88
N GLY A 218 -53.66 -14.04 9.77
CA GLY A 218 -53.72 -15.50 9.63
C GLY A 218 -54.74 -16.25 10.48
N ASN A 219 -55.47 -15.60 11.39
CA ASN A 219 -56.33 -16.29 12.37
C ASN A 219 -57.77 -15.74 12.46
N VAL A 220 -58.39 -15.42 11.31
CA VAL A 220 -59.85 -15.27 11.22
C VAL A 220 -60.36 -16.26 10.17
N GLY A 221 -60.57 -17.50 10.61
CA GLY A 221 -60.96 -18.57 9.71
C GLY A 221 -61.42 -19.84 10.41
N GLN A 222 -62.17 -19.73 11.52
CA GLN A 222 -63.01 -20.83 12.05
C GLN A 222 -64.18 -20.26 12.85
N SER A 223 -65.31 -20.01 12.20
CA SER A 223 -66.66 -20.32 12.70
C SER A 223 -67.71 -19.95 11.64
N PHE A 224 -68.27 -21.00 11.04
CA PHE A 224 -69.64 -21.24 10.55
C PHE A 224 -69.63 -22.08 9.27
#